data_AF-A0A956CRZ6-F1
#
_entry.id   AF-A0A956CRZ6-F1
#
_cell.length_a   1.000
_cell.length_b   1.000
_cell.length_c   1.000
_cell.angle_alpha   90.00
_cell.angle_beta   90.00
_cell.angle_gamma   90.00
#
_symmetry.space_group_name_H-M   'P 1'
#
loop_
_entity.id
_entity.type
_entity.pdbx_description
1 polymer ?
#
loop_
_entity_poly.entity_id
_entity_poly.type
_entity_poly.pdbx_seq_one_letter_code
_entity_poly.pdbx_strand_id
1 'polypeptide(L)'
;MRFLPLLVLVVALPGCGLTLGLDPTPDGGLDAATRDAGVGVACGPVTCAAGLECCNPSCGVCTAPGAGCAAIQCIDAGPGDDAGMRRDAGPPDAGSASCGGIACVAGEECCVGCDGMPFCTAGGCPAMPCPALCTRSAECAATEWCDLDGVGCGGSGTCVPRPTACSDPCPGVCGCDGITYCNACDANVAGVEVERNTPCEFARGCVAMDTHSSGVCGTVVGYAWDGFSCRNIDCTCTGTECGLLYPSLEACQAAFASCACGGLLGLPCGTGDFCDYPIEASCGDGDASGACHPLTTGCTDIYMPVCGCDGMTYENPCEASSRGVAVKAEGICPVVGSP
;
A
#
# COMPACT_ATOMS: atom_id res chain seq x y z
N MET A 1 -41.52 -39.25 12.32
CA MET A 1 -41.77 -38.13 11.39
C MET A 1 -41.00 -38.43 10.11
N ARG A 2 -41.71 -38.65 9.00
CA ARG A 2 -41.13 -38.95 7.67
C ARG A 2 -41.00 -37.63 6.91
N PHE A 3 -39.81 -37.31 6.44
CA PHE A 3 -39.54 -36.14 5.60
C PHE A 3 -40.07 -36.40 4.18
N LEU A 4 -40.85 -35.44 3.68
CA LEU A 4 -41.35 -35.36 2.31
C LEU A 4 -40.45 -34.36 1.55
N PRO A 5 -39.87 -34.67 0.37
CA PRO A 5 -39.10 -33.68 -0.37
C PRO A 5 -40.02 -32.80 -1.21
N LEU A 6 -39.71 -31.49 -1.18
CA LEU A 6 -40.34 -30.42 -1.93
C LEU A 6 -40.05 -30.58 -3.43
N LEU A 7 -41.11 -30.69 -4.24
CA LEU A 7 -41.02 -30.77 -5.70
C LEU A 7 -40.84 -29.36 -6.28
N VAL A 8 -39.65 -29.03 -6.80
CA VAL A 8 -39.41 -27.78 -7.54
C VAL A 8 -39.90 -27.96 -8.98
N LEU A 9 -40.96 -27.23 -9.33
CA LEU A 9 -41.53 -27.18 -10.68
C LEU A 9 -40.71 -26.21 -11.54
N VAL A 10 -39.82 -26.74 -12.39
CA VAL A 10 -39.11 -25.96 -13.41
C VAL A 10 -40.00 -25.85 -14.64
N VAL A 11 -40.49 -24.64 -14.92
CA VAL A 11 -41.21 -24.32 -16.16
C VAL A 11 -40.17 -24.10 -17.27
N ALA A 12 -40.13 -25.00 -18.25
CA ALA A 12 -39.30 -24.86 -19.43
C ALA A 12 -39.93 -23.85 -20.42
N LEU A 13 -39.20 -22.77 -20.73
CA LEU A 13 -39.48 -21.92 -21.89
C LEU A 13 -38.75 -22.51 -23.11
N PRO A 14 -39.41 -22.64 -24.28
CA PRO A 14 -38.76 -23.18 -25.47
C PRO A 14 -37.99 -22.06 -26.19
N GLY A 15 -36.71 -22.30 -26.45
CA GLY A 15 -35.94 -21.52 -27.43
C GLY A 15 -34.70 -20.84 -26.86
N CYS A 16 -33.63 -21.62 -26.64
CA CYS A 16 -32.25 -21.25 -26.96
C CYS A 16 -31.35 -22.47 -26.66
N GLY A 17 -30.86 -23.12 -27.70
CA GLY A 17 -29.99 -24.29 -27.60
C GLY A 17 -28.55 -23.87 -27.27
N LEU A 18 -27.98 -24.48 -26.22
CA LEU A 18 -26.55 -24.48 -25.94
C LEU A 18 -25.99 -25.82 -26.41
N THR A 19 -25.10 -25.79 -27.40
CA THR A 19 -24.30 -26.96 -27.81
C THR A 19 -23.08 -27.07 -26.90
N LEU A 20 -22.99 -28.19 -26.18
CA LEU A 20 -21.82 -28.62 -25.43
C LEU A 20 -20.77 -29.19 -26.40
N GLY A 21 -19.64 -28.50 -26.52
CA GLY A 21 -18.41 -29.04 -27.12
C GLY A 21 -17.49 -29.54 -26.01
N LEU A 22 -17.25 -30.85 -25.99
CA LEU A 22 -16.23 -31.51 -25.17
C LEU A 22 -14.90 -31.44 -25.93
N ASP A 23 -13.87 -30.83 -25.35
CA ASP A 23 -12.49 -30.90 -25.87
C ASP A 23 -11.77 -32.15 -25.32
N PRO A 24 -11.17 -32.98 -26.19
CA PRO A 24 -10.17 -33.96 -25.79
C PRO A 24 -8.75 -33.37 -25.88
N THR A 25 -7.91 -33.71 -24.92
CA THR A 25 -6.45 -33.56 -25.00
C THR A 25 -5.85 -34.32 -26.18
N PRO A 26 -4.70 -33.87 -26.71
CA PRO A 26 -3.65 -34.83 -26.98
C PRO A 26 -2.23 -34.39 -26.56
N ASP A 27 -1.45 -35.44 -26.25
CA ASP A 27 -0.03 -35.47 -25.93
C ASP A 27 0.90 -35.01 -27.07
N GLY A 28 2.16 -34.81 -26.69
CA GLY A 28 3.24 -34.18 -27.46
C GLY A 28 3.61 -34.79 -28.82
N GLY A 29 4.17 -33.90 -29.66
CA GLY A 29 4.88 -34.22 -30.89
C GLY A 29 5.76 -33.04 -31.27
N LEU A 30 7.07 -33.25 -31.25
CA LEU A 30 8.11 -32.29 -31.60
C LEU A 30 8.11 -32.08 -33.12
N ASP A 31 7.71 -30.89 -33.59
CA ASP A 31 8.10 -30.42 -34.92
C ASP A 31 8.38 -28.91 -34.87
N ALA A 32 9.64 -28.59 -35.11
CA ALA A 32 10.13 -27.24 -35.33
C ALA A 32 9.55 -26.71 -36.65
N ALA A 33 8.43 -25.98 -36.56
CA ALA A 33 7.94 -25.12 -37.64
C ALA A 33 7.93 -23.67 -37.15
N THR A 34 8.89 -22.93 -37.71
CA THR A 34 9.06 -21.47 -37.71
C THR A 34 7.82 -20.68 -37.28
N ARG A 35 7.91 -20.03 -36.12
CA ARG A 35 7.03 -18.91 -35.73
C ARG A 35 7.21 -17.80 -36.76
N ASP A 36 6.21 -17.60 -37.61
CA ASP A 36 6.08 -16.37 -38.37
C ASP A 36 5.74 -15.25 -37.37
N ALA A 37 6.79 -14.55 -36.93
CA ALA A 37 6.65 -13.34 -36.15
C ALA A 37 6.04 -12.28 -37.08
N GLY A 38 4.71 -12.25 -37.12
CA GLY A 38 3.97 -11.25 -37.88
C GLY A 38 4.51 -9.85 -37.57
N VAL A 39 4.94 -9.15 -38.62
CA VAL A 39 5.53 -7.82 -38.54
C VAL A 39 4.52 -6.89 -37.86
N GLY A 40 4.87 -6.39 -36.68
CA GLY A 40 4.02 -5.45 -35.96
C GLY A 40 3.73 -4.19 -36.77
N VAL A 41 2.56 -3.60 -36.57
CA VAL A 41 2.11 -2.41 -37.30
C VAL A 41 2.65 -1.15 -36.61
N ALA A 42 3.37 -0.29 -37.33
CA ALA A 42 3.88 0.96 -36.77
C ALA A 42 2.75 1.90 -36.33
N CYS A 43 2.87 2.47 -35.14
CA CYS A 43 1.90 3.40 -34.57
C CYS A 43 2.63 4.50 -33.78
N GLY A 44 3.16 5.50 -34.49
CA GLY A 44 3.96 6.57 -33.89
C GLY A 44 5.17 6.04 -33.11
N PRO A 45 5.27 6.30 -31.78
CA PRO A 45 6.40 5.86 -30.97
C PRO A 45 6.39 4.36 -30.66
N VAL A 46 5.27 3.64 -30.89
CA VAL A 46 5.20 2.20 -30.61
C VAL A 46 4.94 1.38 -31.87
N THR A 47 5.24 0.09 -31.78
CA THR A 47 4.85 -0.90 -32.79
C THR A 47 3.80 -1.82 -32.19
N CYS A 48 2.62 -1.85 -32.78
CA CYS A 48 1.51 -2.68 -32.33
C CYS A 48 1.84 -4.16 -32.53
N ALA A 49 1.47 -4.98 -31.55
CA ALA A 49 1.61 -6.43 -31.61
C ALA A 49 0.82 -7.03 -32.80
N ALA A 50 1.24 -8.19 -33.29
CA ALA A 50 0.61 -8.87 -34.41
C ALA A 50 -0.90 -9.10 -34.15
N GLY A 51 -1.74 -8.64 -35.08
CA GLY A 51 -3.20 -8.71 -34.98
C GLY A 51 -3.87 -7.46 -34.41
N LEU A 52 -3.12 -6.44 -34.01
CA LEU A 52 -3.64 -5.11 -33.62
C LEU A 52 -3.45 -4.08 -34.74
N GLU A 53 -4.33 -3.08 -34.77
CA GLU A 53 -4.27 -1.94 -35.69
C GLU A 53 -3.93 -0.64 -34.94
N CYS A 54 -3.23 0.28 -35.61
CA CYS A 54 -2.93 1.59 -35.05
C CYS A 54 -4.20 2.46 -35.01
N CYS A 55 -4.64 2.82 -33.81
CA CYS A 55 -5.81 3.66 -33.58
C CYS A 55 -5.41 5.14 -33.45
N ASN A 56 -4.36 5.44 -32.67
CA ASN A 56 -3.85 6.81 -32.56
C ASN A 56 -2.34 6.85 -32.76
N PRO A 57 -1.86 7.23 -33.97
CA PRO A 57 -0.44 7.30 -34.25
C PRO A 57 0.27 8.41 -33.47
N SER A 58 -0.42 9.44 -32.97
CA SER A 58 0.23 10.47 -32.16
C SER A 58 0.60 9.95 -30.76
N CYS A 59 -0.19 9.03 -30.21
CA CYS A 59 -0.02 8.52 -28.84
C CYS A 59 0.52 7.09 -28.80
N GLY A 60 0.68 6.44 -29.95
CA GLY A 60 1.00 5.02 -30.01
C GLY A 60 -0.09 4.10 -29.46
N VAL A 61 -1.37 4.44 -29.66
CA VAL A 61 -2.47 3.61 -29.17
C VAL A 61 -2.83 2.54 -30.21
N CYS A 62 -2.66 1.28 -29.82
CA CYS A 62 -3.04 0.11 -30.59
C CYS A 62 -4.41 -0.40 -30.14
N THR A 63 -5.23 -0.85 -31.09
CA THR A 63 -6.55 -1.42 -30.79
C THR A 63 -6.81 -2.69 -31.59
N ALA A 64 -7.83 -3.45 -31.20
CA ALA A 64 -8.27 -4.61 -31.97
C ALA A 64 -8.98 -4.16 -33.25
N PRO A 65 -8.87 -4.92 -34.36
CA PRO A 65 -9.54 -4.61 -35.61
C PRO A 65 -11.04 -4.34 -35.44
N GLY A 66 -11.49 -3.14 -35.80
CA GLY A 66 -12.90 -2.73 -35.75
C GLY A 66 -13.39 -2.23 -34.39
N ALA A 67 -12.51 -2.09 -33.40
CA ALA A 67 -12.83 -1.41 -32.16
C ALA A 67 -12.86 0.13 -32.36
N GLY A 68 -13.79 0.80 -31.68
CA GLY A 68 -13.91 2.26 -31.73
C GLY A 68 -12.66 2.95 -31.20
N CYS A 69 -12.22 3.99 -31.89
CA CYS A 69 -11.02 4.74 -31.54
C CYS A 69 -11.38 6.16 -31.08
N ALA A 70 -10.94 6.57 -29.89
CA ALA A 70 -11.05 7.96 -29.44
C ALA A 70 -9.85 8.77 -29.96
N ALA A 71 -10.11 9.75 -30.82
CA ALA A 71 -9.09 10.66 -31.33
C ALA A 71 -8.68 11.66 -30.23
N ILE A 72 -7.82 11.22 -29.32
CA ILE A 72 -7.25 12.04 -28.25
C ILE A 72 -6.05 12.81 -28.82
N GLN A 73 -5.99 14.13 -28.60
CA GLN A 73 -4.78 14.91 -28.84
C GLN A 73 -3.79 14.60 -27.71
N CYS A 74 -2.63 14.06 -28.07
CA CYS A 74 -1.58 13.76 -27.11
C CYS A 74 -0.98 15.09 -26.66
N ILE A 75 -1.03 15.35 -25.36
CA ILE A 75 -0.28 16.47 -24.78
C ILE A 75 1.19 16.04 -24.86
N ASP A 76 2.01 16.85 -25.50
CA ASP A 76 3.45 16.62 -25.63
C ASP A 76 4.06 16.40 -24.22
N ALA A 77 4.27 15.14 -23.85
CA ALA A 77 5.28 14.82 -22.88
C ALA A 77 6.60 15.25 -23.50
N GLY A 78 7.34 16.11 -22.79
CA GLY A 78 8.62 16.65 -23.25
C GLY A 78 9.58 15.57 -23.75
N PRO A 79 10.59 15.96 -24.55
CA PRO A 79 11.36 15.03 -25.36
C PRO A 79 12.15 14.04 -24.51
N GLY A 80 11.59 12.83 -24.37
CA GLY A 80 12.26 11.61 -23.95
C GLY A 80 12.92 10.97 -25.17
N ASP A 81 14.24 11.13 -25.21
CA ASP A 81 15.26 10.21 -25.69
C ASP A 81 14.79 8.78 -26.06
N ASP A 82 14.73 8.49 -27.36
CA ASP A 82 14.93 7.15 -27.92
C ASP A 82 15.59 7.24 -29.31
N ALA A 83 16.65 6.46 -29.46
CA ALA A 83 17.63 6.52 -30.53
C ALA A 83 17.10 6.09 -31.91
N GLY A 84 17.44 6.85 -32.95
CA GLY A 84 17.21 6.40 -34.32
C GLY A 84 17.44 7.39 -35.44
N MET A 85 18.39 8.34 -35.35
CA MET A 85 18.79 9.07 -36.56
C MET A 85 20.30 9.11 -36.71
N ARG A 86 20.77 8.50 -37.79
CA ARG A 86 22.10 8.72 -38.36
C ARG A 86 22.30 10.22 -38.51
N ARG A 87 23.17 10.81 -37.67
CA ARG A 87 23.67 12.15 -37.90
C ARG A 87 24.87 12.02 -38.81
N ASP A 88 24.63 12.27 -40.10
CA ASP A 88 25.70 12.68 -40.99
C ASP A 88 26.34 13.94 -40.38
N ALA A 89 27.65 13.88 -40.20
CA ALA A 89 28.46 14.96 -39.68
C ALA A 89 28.40 16.16 -40.64
N GLY A 90 27.61 17.18 -40.29
CA GLY A 90 27.80 18.54 -40.77
C GLY A 90 28.80 19.27 -39.85
N PRO A 91 29.69 20.11 -40.40
CA PRO A 91 30.68 20.82 -39.59
C PRO A 91 29.98 21.78 -38.60
N PRO A 92 30.56 22.02 -37.41
CA PRO A 92 29.91 22.85 -36.40
C PRO A 92 30.03 24.31 -36.80
N ASP A 93 28.91 24.92 -37.19
CA ASP A 93 28.82 26.37 -37.22
C ASP A 93 28.72 26.88 -35.77
N ALA A 94 29.76 27.59 -35.35
CA ALA A 94 29.79 28.39 -34.14
C ALA A 94 28.72 29.49 -34.21
N GLY A 95 27.63 29.35 -33.47
CA GLY A 95 26.61 30.38 -33.40
C GLY A 95 25.36 29.98 -32.63
N SER A 96 25.37 30.19 -31.32
CA SER A 96 24.19 30.36 -30.46
C SER A 96 23.09 29.30 -30.54
N ALA A 97 23.35 28.09 -30.02
CA ALA A 97 22.28 27.30 -29.43
C ALA A 97 22.12 27.79 -27.98
N SER A 98 20.98 28.39 -27.66
CA SER A 98 20.66 28.87 -26.32
C SER A 98 20.79 27.74 -25.30
N CYS A 99 21.56 27.98 -24.23
CA CYS A 99 21.75 27.04 -23.13
C CYS A 99 20.51 27.06 -22.23
N GLY A 100 19.39 26.49 -22.72
CA GLY A 100 18.06 26.60 -22.11
C GLY A 100 17.65 28.04 -21.77
N GLY A 101 17.98 28.99 -22.65
CA GLY A 101 17.70 30.42 -22.49
C GLY A 101 18.86 31.26 -21.96
N ILE A 102 19.96 30.63 -21.53
CA ILE A 102 21.20 31.31 -21.11
C ILE A 102 22.12 31.46 -22.33
N ALA A 103 22.71 32.65 -22.50
CA ALA A 103 23.74 32.90 -23.50
C ALA A 103 25.12 32.79 -22.83
N CYS A 104 25.85 31.72 -23.12
CA CYS A 104 27.21 31.54 -22.62
C CYS A 104 28.18 32.52 -23.27
N VAL A 105 29.21 32.96 -22.54
CA VAL A 105 30.21 33.88 -23.11
C VAL A 105 31.21 33.12 -23.99
N ALA A 106 31.96 33.84 -24.83
CA ALA A 106 32.92 33.23 -25.74
C ALA A 106 33.98 32.41 -24.98
N GLY A 107 34.10 31.12 -25.30
CA GLY A 107 35.01 30.18 -24.65
C GLY A 107 34.35 29.27 -23.59
N GLU A 108 33.06 29.45 -23.32
CA GLU A 108 32.26 28.55 -22.48
C GLU A 108 31.46 27.54 -23.32
N GLU A 109 31.20 26.39 -22.71
CA GLU A 109 30.32 25.35 -23.22
C GLU A 109 29.04 25.31 -22.36
N CYS A 110 27.91 24.98 -22.99
CA CYS A 110 26.65 24.78 -22.30
C CYS A 110 26.55 23.35 -21.75
N CYS A 111 26.32 23.23 -20.45
CA CYS A 111 26.20 21.97 -19.74
C CYS A 111 24.84 21.87 -19.06
N VAL A 112 24.38 20.64 -18.82
CA VAL A 112 23.15 20.37 -18.06
C VAL A 112 23.56 19.80 -16.71
N GLY A 113 23.11 20.45 -15.64
CA GLY A 113 23.28 19.97 -14.27
C GLY A 113 22.35 18.80 -13.95
N CYS A 114 22.56 18.15 -12.80
CA CYS A 114 21.78 16.99 -12.39
C CYS A 114 20.30 17.31 -12.15
N ASP A 115 19.99 18.55 -11.79
CA ASP A 115 18.62 19.07 -11.65
C ASP A 115 17.97 19.41 -13.01
N GLY A 116 18.60 19.03 -14.13
CA GLY A 116 18.17 19.38 -15.48
C GLY A 116 18.40 20.86 -15.85
N MET A 117 18.96 21.65 -14.94
CA MET A 117 19.19 23.09 -15.15
C MET A 117 20.46 23.34 -15.98
N PRO A 118 20.35 24.14 -17.06
CA PRO A 118 21.50 24.49 -17.90
C PRO A 118 22.45 25.47 -17.18
N PHE A 119 23.75 25.34 -17.41
CA PHE A 119 24.78 26.27 -16.94
C PHE A 119 25.92 26.39 -17.96
N CYS A 120 26.65 27.51 -17.90
CA CYS A 120 27.80 27.76 -18.77
C CYS A 120 29.11 27.56 -17.99
N THR A 121 30.10 26.90 -18.59
CA THR A 121 31.43 26.73 -17.97
C THR A 121 32.54 26.73 -19.00
N ALA A 122 33.70 27.27 -18.64
CA ALA A 122 34.91 27.19 -19.45
C ALA A 122 35.63 25.85 -19.20
N GLY A 123 36.14 25.21 -20.26
CA GLY A 123 36.94 23.98 -20.13
C GLY A 123 36.19 22.65 -20.29
N GLY A 124 34.96 22.68 -20.81
CA GLY A 124 34.13 21.49 -21.05
C GLY A 124 33.27 21.09 -19.85
N CYS A 125 32.24 20.28 -20.09
CA CYS A 125 31.34 19.88 -19.03
C CYS A 125 32.02 18.96 -18.01
N PRO A 126 32.01 19.32 -16.71
CA PRO A 126 32.52 18.42 -15.69
C PRO A 126 31.68 17.15 -15.69
N ALA A 127 32.33 15.98 -15.71
CA ALA A 127 31.68 14.72 -15.39
C ALA A 127 31.37 14.72 -13.88
N MET A 128 30.32 15.45 -13.49
CA MET A 128 29.79 15.33 -12.14
C MET A 128 28.98 14.04 -12.07
N PRO A 129 29.25 13.16 -11.10
CA PRO A 129 28.37 12.03 -10.85
C PRO A 129 27.07 12.60 -10.31
N CYS A 130 26.02 12.60 -11.14
CA CYS A 130 24.69 12.90 -10.65
C CYS A 130 24.27 11.81 -9.67
N PRO A 131 23.68 12.18 -8.53
CA PRO A 131 23.23 11.19 -7.58
C PRO A 131 22.16 10.32 -8.25
N ALA A 132 22.29 9.00 -8.08
CA ALA A 132 21.44 8.05 -8.77
C ALA A 132 20.01 8.17 -8.26
N LEU A 133 19.03 8.13 -9.16
CA LEU A 133 17.63 8.01 -8.77
C LEU A 133 17.35 6.60 -8.26
N CYS A 134 16.44 6.48 -7.31
CA CYS A 134 16.08 5.22 -6.71
C CYS A 134 14.62 5.21 -6.27
N THR A 135 14.07 4.01 -6.08
CA THR A 135 12.78 3.79 -5.41
C THR A 135 12.92 2.93 -4.14
N ARG A 136 14.13 2.40 -3.93
CA ARG A 136 14.53 1.58 -2.79
C ARG A 136 16.05 1.56 -2.66
N SER A 137 16.57 1.41 -1.44
CA SER A 137 18.01 1.45 -1.17
C SER A 137 18.82 0.34 -1.84
N ALA A 138 18.18 -0.74 -2.29
CA ALA A 138 18.84 -1.81 -3.04
C ALA A 138 19.29 -1.39 -4.46
N GLU A 139 18.86 -0.23 -4.94
CA GLU A 139 19.30 0.38 -6.20
C GLU A 139 20.54 1.27 -6.03
N CYS A 140 20.85 1.62 -4.77
CA CYS A 140 21.99 2.46 -4.42
C CYS A 140 23.24 1.63 -4.13
N ALA A 141 24.39 2.30 -4.03
CA ALA A 141 25.61 1.63 -3.57
C ALA A 141 25.42 1.11 -2.13
N ALA A 142 26.21 0.10 -1.74
CA ALA A 142 26.14 -0.48 -0.39
C ALA A 142 26.45 0.54 0.74
N THR A 143 27.12 1.65 0.41
CA THR A 143 27.44 2.76 1.31
C THR A 143 26.39 3.87 1.29
N GLU A 144 25.32 3.69 0.54
CA GLU A 144 24.25 4.65 0.31
C GLU A 144 22.91 4.07 0.72
N TRP A 145 21.92 4.94 0.76
CA TRP A 145 20.53 4.63 1.00
C TRP A 145 19.66 5.51 0.10
N CYS A 146 18.42 5.09 -0.15
CA CYS A 146 17.50 5.84 -0.98
C CYS A 146 16.74 6.84 -0.12
N ASP A 147 17.09 8.12 -0.22
CA ASP A 147 16.36 9.22 0.42
C ASP A 147 15.15 9.56 -0.42
N LEU A 148 13.97 9.22 0.09
CA LEU A 148 12.68 9.43 -0.55
C LEU A 148 12.09 10.81 -0.24
N ASP A 149 12.85 11.77 0.32
CA ASP A 149 12.39 13.14 0.56
C ASP A 149 11.03 13.24 1.31
N GLY A 150 10.72 12.23 2.13
CA GLY A 150 9.45 12.13 2.86
C GLY A 150 8.21 11.80 2.02
N VAL A 151 8.34 11.38 0.75
CA VAL A 151 7.19 10.89 -0.04
C VAL A 151 6.68 9.50 0.39
N GLY A 152 7.34 8.89 1.38
CA GLY A 152 6.96 7.60 1.96
C GLY A 152 7.45 6.41 1.13
N CYS A 153 7.32 5.21 1.69
CA CYS A 153 7.87 3.99 1.09
C CYS A 153 7.29 3.73 -0.31
N GLY A 154 8.18 3.41 -1.26
CA GLY A 154 7.80 3.18 -2.67
C GLY A 154 7.69 4.44 -3.51
N GLY A 155 7.96 5.62 -2.93
CA GLY A 155 8.19 6.84 -3.68
C GLY A 155 9.49 6.82 -4.49
N SER A 156 9.69 7.86 -5.30
CA SER A 156 10.98 8.11 -5.97
C SER A 156 11.85 8.97 -5.07
N GLY A 157 13.15 8.70 -5.08
CA GLY A 157 14.14 9.40 -4.29
C GLY A 157 15.51 9.39 -4.93
N THR A 158 16.50 9.77 -4.13
CA THR A 158 17.88 9.94 -4.56
C THR A 158 18.81 9.12 -3.67
N CYS A 159 19.78 8.43 -4.29
CA CYS A 159 20.82 7.73 -3.56
C CYS A 159 21.75 8.73 -2.89
N VAL A 160 21.79 8.70 -1.56
CA VAL A 160 22.66 9.57 -0.77
C VAL A 160 23.54 8.74 0.17
N PRO A 161 24.74 9.23 0.53
CA PRO A 161 25.62 8.54 1.45
C PRO A 161 24.96 8.26 2.80
N ARG A 162 25.21 7.08 3.35
CA ARG A 162 24.79 6.76 4.71
C ARG A 162 25.54 7.65 5.71
N PRO A 163 24.87 8.11 6.79
CA PRO A 163 25.56 8.76 7.89
C PRO A 163 26.65 7.85 8.48
N THR A 164 27.68 8.45 9.08
CA THR A 164 28.78 7.69 9.72
C THR A 164 28.68 7.65 11.24
N ALA A 165 27.86 8.52 11.82
CA ALA A 165 27.58 8.58 13.25
C ALA A 165 26.20 9.18 13.48
N CYS A 166 25.49 8.67 14.48
CA CYS A 166 24.21 9.17 14.94
C CYS A 166 24.35 9.67 16.39
N SER A 167 23.70 10.79 16.69
CA SER A 167 23.71 11.39 18.04
C SER A 167 22.31 11.82 18.50
N ASP A 168 21.30 11.47 17.72
CA ASP A 168 19.93 11.85 17.96
C ASP A 168 19.32 11.06 19.13
N PRO A 169 18.30 11.62 19.82
CA PRO A 169 17.56 10.89 20.84
C PRO A 169 16.92 9.63 20.27
N CYS A 170 16.41 8.75 21.15
CA CYS A 170 15.85 7.44 20.78
C CYS A 170 14.31 7.40 20.90
N PRO A 171 13.54 8.20 20.13
CA PRO A 171 12.08 8.17 20.19
C PRO A 171 11.47 6.93 19.51
N GLY A 172 12.22 6.24 18.67
CA GLY A 172 11.74 5.13 17.87
C GLY A 172 11.05 5.57 16.57
N VAL A 173 11.46 5.00 15.45
CA VAL A 173 10.90 5.23 14.10
C VAL A 173 10.69 3.89 13.39
N CYS A 174 9.81 3.87 12.38
CA CYS A 174 9.57 2.67 11.59
C CYS A 174 10.21 2.84 10.22
N GLY A 175 11.09 1.90 9.85
CA GLY A 175 11.67 1.84 8.52
C GLY A 175 10.74 1.18 7.51
N CYS A 176 10.95 1.46 6.21
CA CYS A 176 10.24 0.80 5.11
C CYS A 176 10.46 -0.73 5.03
N ASP A 177 11.39 -1.27 5.83
CA ASP A 177 11.65 -2.70 6.00
C ASP A 177 10.82 -3.33 7.14
N GLY A 178 9.97 -2.55 7.82
CA GLY A 178 9.17 -2.99 8.95
C GLY A 178 9.95 -3.16 10.25
N ILE A 179 11.19 -2.66 10.34
CA ILE A 179 12.02 -2.71 11.55
C ILE A 179 11.96 -1.38 12.30
N THR A 180 11.79 -1.45 13.62
CA THR A 180 11.92 -0.28 14.50
C THR A 180 13.40 0.11 14.63
N TYR A 181 13.71 1.35 14.28
CA TYR A 181 15.01 1.96 14.55
C TYR A 181 14.89 2.97 15.69
N CYS A 182 15.99 3.21 16.40
CA CYS A 182 16.02 4.13 17.53
C CYS A 182 15.69 5.57 17.09
N ASN A 183 16.15 5.99 15.92
CA ASN A 183 15.82 7.25 15.24
C ASN A 183 16.06 7.11 13.72
N ALA A 184 15.76 8.16 12.96
CA ALA A 184 15.94 8.19 11.51
C ALA A 184 17.40 8.00 11.08
N CYS A 185 18.36 8.57 11.81
CA CYS A 185 19.77 8.41 11.49
C CYS A 185 20.18 6.93 11.57
N ASP A 186 19.77 6.21 12.61
CA ASP A 186 20.07 4.78 12.78
C ASP A 186 19.44 3.92 11.66
N ALA A 187 18.23 4.27 11.20
CA ALA A 187 17.62 3.66 10.01
C ALA A 187 18.45 3.91 8.75
N ASN A 188 18.87 5.16 8.53
CA ASN A 188 19.62 5.56 7.35
C ASN A 188 21.03 4.93 7.33
N VAL A 189 21.67 4.74 8.50
CA VAL A 189 22.92 3.97 8.64
C VAL A 189 22.71 2.50 8.24
N ALA A 190 21.57 1.90 8.60
CA ALA A 190 21.21 0.56 8.14
C ALA A 190 20.85 0.50 6.65
N GLY A 191 20.64 1.65 6.02
CA GLY A 191 20.30 1.78 4.60
C GLY A 191 18.80 1.78 4.35
N VAL A 192 18.02 2.23 5.32
CA VAL A 192 16.57 2.09 5.34
C VAL A 192 15.96 3.47 5.50
N GLU A 193 15.04 3.81 4.60
CA GLU A 193 14.22 5.03 4.70
C GLU A 193 13.16 4.88 5.80
N VAL A 194 12.83 6.01 6.43
CA VAL A 194 11.79 6.07 7.47
C VAL A 194 10.42 6.17 6.82
N GLU A 195 9.55 5.20 7.12
CA GLU A 195 8.14 5.24 6.78
C GLU A 195 7.40 6.26 7.65
N ARG A 196 7.69 6.26 8.95
CA ARG A 196 7.02 7.11 9.95
C ARG A 196 7.84 7.28 11.23
N ASN A 197 7.61 8.42 11.89
CA ASN A 197 8.32 8.83 13.12
C ASN A 197 7.78 8.17 14.40
N THR A 198 7.44 6.89 14.32
CA THR A 198 6.96 6.05 15.43
C THR A 198 7.45 4.61 15.18
N PRO A 199 7.77 3.79 16.21
CA PRO A 199 8.23 2.40 16.02
C PRO A 199 7.33 1.55 15.12
N CYS A 200 7.85 0.49 14.50
CA CYS A 200 7.05 -0.39 13.65
C CYS A 200 5.91 -1.10 14.38
N GLU A 201 6.14 -1.50 15.63
CA GLU A 201 5.10 -1.99 16.54
C GLU A 201 4.06 -0.93 16.95
N PHE A 202 4.39 0.35 16.77
CA PHE A 202 3.48 1.49 16.93
C PHE A 202 2.79 1.88 15.61
N ALA A 203 2.70 0.98 14.62
CA ALA A 203 1.68 1.12 13.57
C ALA A 203 0.40 0.93 14.36
N ARG A 204 -0.21 2.05 14.81
CA ARG A 204 -1.18 2.09 15.91
C ARG A 204 -1.77 0.71 16.10
N GLY A 205 -1.28 0.00 17.13
CA GLY A 205 -1.83 -1.30 17.45
C GLY A 205 -3.34 -1.14 17.54
N CYS A 206 -4.07 -2.24 17.52
CA CYS A 206 -5.52 -2.21 17.41
C CYS A 206 -6.28 -1.64 18.63
N VAL A 207 -5.54 -0.95 19.51
CA VAL A 207 -5.99 -0.10 20.61
C VAL A 207 -6.81 1.08 20.09
N ALA A 208 -7.90 1.37 20.80
CA ALA A 208 -8.75 2.52 20.56
C ALA A 208 -7.98 3.84 20.61
N MET A 209 -8.34 4.77 19.73
CA MET A 209 -7.85 6.14 19.81
C MET A 209 -8.53 6.89 20.97
N ASP A 210 -7.76 7.67 21.72
CA ASP A 210 -8.24 8.60 22.75
C ASP A 210 -8.90 9.83 22.11
N THR A 211 -10.09 9.58 21.58
CA THR A 211 -10.95 10.57 20.94
C THR A 211 -12.38 10.36 21.36
N HIS A 212 -13.03 11.45 21.76
CA HIS A 212 -14.38 11.46 22.25
C HIS A 212 -15.13 12.60 21.57
N SER A 213 -16.31 12.28 21.05
CA SER A 213 -17.26 13.28 20.55
C SER A 213 -17.91 14.00 21.73
N SER A 214 -17.87 15.33 21.73
CA SER A 214 -18.55 16.16 22.73
C SER A 214 -19.49 17.17 22.05
N GLY A 215 -20.76 17.17 22.45
CA GLY A 215 -21.81 18.02 21.90
C GLY A 215 -22.76 17.31 20.93
N VAL A 216 -23.82 18.03 20.52
CA VAL A 216 -24.81 17.58 19.52
C VAL A 216 -24.88 18.59 18.38
N CYS A 217 -24.34 18.20 17.23
CA CYS A 217 -24.36 18.91 15.97
C CYS A 217 -24.03 17.92 14.85
N GLY A 218 -24.65 18.08 13.68
CA GLY A 218 -24.57 17.13 12.58
C GLY A 218 -23.37 17.32 11.65
N THR A 219 -22.20 17.68 12.18
CA THR A 219 -20.99 17.89 11.37
C THR A 219 -19.87 16.99 11.84
N VAL A 220 -19.46 16.10 10.93
CA VAL A 220 -18.33 15.17 11.12
C VAL A 220 -17.03 15.95 11.02
N VAL A 221 -16.25 15.93 12.10
CA VAL A 221 -14.91 16.56 12.17
C VAL A 221 -13.84 15.62 11.62
N GLY A 222 -14.07 14.31 11.73
CA GLY A 222 -13.21 13.27 11.19
C GLY A 222 -13.64 11.89 11.69
N TYR A 223 -12.80 10.89 11.47
CA TYR A 223 -13.05 9.52 11.89
C TYR A 223 -11.95 9.03 12.83
N ALA A 224 -12.32 8.21 13.80
CA ALA A 224 -11.39 7.61 14.75
C ALA A 224 -11.70 6.13 14.95
N TRP A 225 -10.64 5.36 15.14
CA TRP A 225 -10.75 3.96 15.55
C TRP A 225 -11.08 3.87 17.03
N ASP A 226 -12.06 3.03 17.38
CA ASP A 226 -12.50 2.90 18.76
C ASP A 226 -12.09 1.59 19.46
N GLY A 227 -11.23 0.81 18.82
CA GLY A 227 -10.87 -0.53 19.27
C GLY A 227 -11.56 -1.62 18.45
N PHE A 228 -12.74 -1.36 17.88
CA PHE A 228 -13.52 -2.36 17.15
C PHE A 228 -13.94 -1.90 15.75
N SER A 229 -14.16 -0.60 15.59
CA SER A 229 -14.68 -0.01 14.37
C SER A 229 -14.27 1.46 14.23
N CYS A 230 -14.32 1.94 12.99
CA CYS A 230 -14.15 3.35 12.71
C CYS A 230 -15.46 4.10 12.96
N ARG A 231 -15.43 5.05 13.90
CA ARG A 231 -16.54 5.92 14.26
C ARG A 231 -16.31 7.34 13.73
N ASN A 232 -17.37 8.05 13.40
CA ASN A 232 -17.28 9.49 13.17
C ASN A 232 -17.15 10.24 14.51
N ILE A 233 -16.30 11.26 14.54
CA ILE A 233 -16.22 12.22 15.63
C ILE A 233 -16.99 13.46 15.20
N ASP A 234 -18.09 13.75 15.91
CA ASP A 234 -18.97 14.88 15.62
C ASP A 234 -18.61 16.10 16.47
N CYS A 235 -18.83 17.29 15.92
CA CYS A 235 -18.74 18.59 16.61
C CYS A 235 -17.37 19.02 17.13
N THR A 236 -16.93 18.39 18.20
CA THR A 236 -15.75 18.76 18.98
C THR A 236 -15.12 17.50 19.47
N CYS A 237 -13.93 17.23 18.94
CA CYS A 237 -13.10 16.17 19.45
C CYS A 237 -12.47 16.59 20.77
N THR A 238 -12.57 15.72 21.76
CA THR A 238 -11.85 15.79 23.04
C THR A 238 -11.00 14.55 23.22
N GLY A 239 -9.85 14.71 23.87
CA GLY A 239 -8.84 13.65 23.99
C GLY A 239 -7.50 14.07 23.43
N THR A 240 -6.49 13.24 23.65
CA THR A 240 -5.10 13.53 23.25
C THR A 240 -4.85 13.30 21.77
N GLU A 241 -5.70 12.52 21.09
CA GLU A 241 -5.48 12.11 19.70
C GLU A 241 -6.39 12.81 18.69
N CYS A 242 -7.02 13.92 19.07
CA CYS A 242 -7.89 14.71 18.19
C CYS A 242 -7.19 15.32 16.96
N GLY A 243 -5.86 15.50 17.02
CA GLY A 243 -5.07 15.91 15.85
C GLY A 243 -4.79 14.79 14.85
N LEU A 244 -5.23 13.56 15.14
CA LEU A 244 -4.87 12.35 14.41
C LEU A 244 -6.10 11.69 13.77
N LEU A 245 -7.20 12.43 13.63
CA LEU A 245 -8.43 11.95 12.99
C LEU A 245 -8.19 11.68 11.50
N TYR A 246 -8.83 10.62 11.02
CA TYR A 246 -8.84 10.28 9.60
C TYR A 246 -9.85 11.15 8.84
N PRO A 247 -9.55 11.54 7.59
CA PRO A 247 -10.40 12.42 6.80
C PRO A 247 -11.67 11.72 6.28
N SER A 248 -11.68 10.38 6.22
CA SER A 248 -12.81 9.59 5.75
C SER A 248 -12.92 8.27 6.51
N LEU A 249 -14.12 7.67 6.48
CA LEU A 249 -14.37 6.34 7.03
C LEU A 249 -13.46 5.30 6.37
N GLU A 250 -13.31 5.37 5.05
CA GLU A 250 -12.49 4.45 4.27
C GLU A 250 -11.00 4.54 4.64
N ALA A 251 -10.49 5.77 4.85
CA ALA A 251 -9.10 5.96 5.29
C ALA A 251 -8.85 5.37 6.69
N CYS A 252 -9.81 5.53 7.60
CA CYS A 252 -9.74 4.88 8.91
C CYS A 252 -9.80 3.35 8.77
N GLN A 253 -10.77 2.81 8.02
CA GLN A 253 -10.93 1.36 7.85
C GLN A 253 -9.69 0.71 7.23
N ALA A 254 -9.09 1.35 6.23
CA ALA A 254 -7.85 0.88 5.62
C ALA A 254 -6.70 0.85 6.63
N ALA A 255 -6.58 1.86 7.50
CA ALA A 255 -5.53 1.93 8.52
C ALA A 255 -5.66 0.86 9.61
N PHE A 256 -6.86 0.34 9.87
CA PHE A 256 -7.13 -0.69 10.89
C PHE A 256 -7.64 -2.01 10.29
N ALA A 257 -7.45 -2.24 8.99
CA ALA A 257 -7.94 -3.45 8.32
C ALA A 257 -7.31 -4.73 8.92
N SER A 258 -6.06 -4.65 9.37
CA SER A 258 -5.34 -5.74 10.04
C SER A 258 -5.81 -6.00 11.47
N CYS A 259 -6.67 -5.14 12.02
CA CYS A 259 -7.19 -5.29 13.38
C CYS A 259 -8.39 -6.21 13.49
N ALA A 260 -9.00 -6.59 12.37
CA ALA A 260 -10.09 -7.55 12.40
C ALA A 260 -9.59 -8.97 12.67
N CYS A 261 -10.29 -9.69 13.54
CA CYS A 261 -10.04 -11.10 13.83
C CYS A 261 -11.35 -11.90 13.87
N GLY A 262 -11.25 -13.23 13.93
CA GLY A 262 -12.42 -14.11 13.87
C GLY A 262 -13.09 -14.08 12.50
N GLY A 263 -14.42 -13.97 12.46
CA GLY A 263 -15.16 -14.02 11.20
C GLY A 263 -15.21 -15.40 10.57
N LEU A 264 -15.83 -15.50 9.39
CA LEU A 264 -15.97 -16.77 8.64
C LEU A 264 -14.62 -17.43 8.31
N LEU A 265 -13.58 -16.61 8.15
CA LEU A 265 -12.23 -17.08 7.83
C LEU A 265 -11.40 -17.43 9.08
N GLY A 266 -11.90 -17.14 10.29
CA GLY A 266 -11.17 -17.36 11.54
C GLY A 266 -9.84 -16.63 11.57
N LEU A 267 -9.83 -15.35 11.17
CA LEU A 267 -8.62 -14.54 11.07
C LEU A 267 -7.93 -14.46 12.45
N PRO A 268 -6.66 -14.91 12.57
CA PRO A 268 -5.93 -14.83 13.82
C PRO A 268 -5.35 -13.42 14.03
N CYS A 269 -5.12 -13.07 15.29
CA CYS A 269 -4.35 -11.90 15.63
C CYS A 269 -2.84 -12.15 15.55
N GLY A 270 -2.06 -11.06 15.53
CA GLY A 270 -0.60 -11.10 15.57
C GLY A 270 -0.07 -11.71 16.87
N THR A 271 1.25 -11.93 16.89
CA THR A 271 1.91 -12.42 18.12
C THR A 271 1.85 -11.35 19.20
N GLY A 272 1.39 -11.71 20.41
CA GLY A 272 1.24 -10.77 21.52
C GLY A 272 -0.12 -10.09 21.59
N ASP A 273 -1.04 -10.44 20.68
CA ASP A 273 -2.43 -9.99 20.68
C ASP A 273 -3.39 -11.16 20.89
N PHE A 274 -4.61 -10.84 21.31
CA PHE A 274 -5.74 -11.76 21.35
C PHE A 274 -6.92 -11.19 20.59
N CYS A 275 -7.82 -12.07 20.12
CA CYS A 275 -9.03 -11.65 19.46
C CYS A 275 -10.09 -11.32 20.52
N ASP A 276 -10.34 -10.03 20.73
CA ASP A 276 -11.41 -9.56 21.59
C ASP A 276 -12.72 -9.50 20.81
N TYR A 277 -13.78 -10.04 21.41
CA TYR A 277 -15.11 -10.05 20.81
C TYR A 277 -16.03 -9.14 21.61
N PRO A 278 -16.89 -8.35 20.95
CA PRO A 278 -18.01 -7.72 21.65
C PRO A 278 -18.83 -8.78 22.40
N ILE A 279 -19.33 -8.46 23.60
CA ILE A 279 -20.08 -9.42 24.43
C ILE A 279 -21.27 -10.00 23.65
N GLU A 280 -21.95 -9.18 22.85
CA GLU A 280 -23.06 -9.59 21.98
C GLU A 280 -22.65 -10.58 20.88
N ALA A 281 -21.38 -10.57 20.47
CA ALA A 281 -20.83 -11.51 19.49
C ALA A 281 -20.58 -12.90 20.09
N SER A 282 -20.84 -13.09 21.40
CA SER A 282 -20.79 -14.39 22.07
C SER A 282 -19.54 -15.20 21.71
N CYS A 283 -18.36 -14.58 21.82
CA CYS A 283 -17.06 -15.20 21.52
C CYS A 283 -16.84 -15.62 20.05
N GLY A 284 -17.47 -14.92 19.10
CA GLY A 284 -17.35 -15.24 17.68
C GLY A 284 -18.41 -16.21 17.17
N ASP A 285 -19.46 -16.48 17.95
CA ASP A 285 -20.57 -17.35 17.52
C ASP A 285 -21.17 -16.84 16.19
N GLY A 286 -21.43 -17.76 15.25
CA GLY A 286 -22.02 -17.43 13.96
C GLY A 286 -21.10 -16.60 13.05
N ASP A 287 -19.79 -16.87 13.08
CA ASP A 287 -18.79 -16.17 12.27
C ASP A 287 -18.70 -14.68 12.61
N ALA A 288 -18.98 -14.31 13.86
CA ALA A 288 -18.83 -12.93 14.28
C ALA A 288 -17.34 -12.54 14.30
N SER A 289 -17.04 -11.33 13.83
CA SER A 289 -15.69 -10.76 13.88
C SER A 289 -15.44 -10.08 15.22
N GLY A 290 -14.19 -10.12 15.66
CA GLY A 290 -13.67 -9.35 16.77
C GLY A 290 -12.61 -8.35 16.31
N ALA A 291 -11.94 -7.73 17.28
CA ALA A 291 -10.77 -6.92 17.06
C ALA A 291 -9.56 -7.46 17.82
N CYS A 292 -8.39 -7.37 17.23
CA CYS A 292 -7.16 -7.72 17.91
C CYS A 292 -6.89 -6.69 19.01
N HIS A 293 -6.50 -7.16 20.19
CA HIS A 293 -6.06 -6.31 21.28
C HIS A 293 -4.78 -6.88 21.88
N PRO A 294 -3.84 -6.03 22.33
CA PRO A 294 -2.62 -6.50 22.96
C PRO A 294 -2.91 -7.26 24.25
N LEU A 295 -2.08 -8.26 24.53
CA LEU A 295 -2.06 -8.92 25.83
C LEU A 295 -1.60 -7.91 26.89
N THR A 296 -2.40 -7.75 27.94
CA THR A 296 -2.03 -6.85 29.04
C THR A 296 -0.94 -7.48 29.91
N THR A 297 0.12 -6.72 30.24
CA THR A 297 1.29 -7.22 31.01
C THR A 297 1.34 -6.78 32.48
N GLY A 298 0.25 -6.21 33.00
CA GLY A 298 0.15 -5.86 34.41
C GLY A 298 -1.28 -5.48 34.78
N CYS A 299 -1.89 -6.23 35.69
CA CYS A 299 -3.25 -6.01 36.14
C CYS A 299 -3.28 -5.53 37.59
N THR A 300 -4.24 -4.67 37.89
CA THR A 300 -4.54 -4.30 39.27
C THR A 300 -5.31 -5.42 39.94
N ASP A 301 -5.13 -5.60 41.26
CA ASP A 301 -5.86 -6.58 42.08
C ASP A 301 -7.34 -6.17 42.36
N ILE A 302 -7.96 -5.43 41.45
CA ILE A 302 -9.37 -5.03 41.55
C ILE A 302 -10.21 -6.25 41.18
N TYR A 303 -11.05 -6.70 42.11
CA TYR A 303 -11.97 -7.80 41.86
C TYR A 303 -13.24 -7.31 41.15
N MET A 304 -13.37 -7.65 39.87
CA MET A 304 -14.50 -7.34 38.99
C MET A 304 -14.72 -8.53 38.03
N PRO A 305 -15.26 -9.65 38.52
CA PRO A 305 -15.12 -10.93 37.83
C PRO A 305 -15.79 -10.94 36.46
N VAL A 306 -15.21 -11.70 35.54
CA VAL A 306 -15.74 -11.92 34.19
C VAL A 306 -15.68 -13.39 33.80
N CYS A 307 -16.60 -13.80 32.93
CA CYS A 307 -16.58 -15.12 32.32
C CYS A 307 -15.87 -15.05 30.98
N GLY A 308 -14.76 -15.76 30.84
CA GLY A 308 -14.00 -15.84 29.60
C GLY A 308 -14.68 -16.71 28.55
N CYS A 309 -14.29 -16.52 27.29
CA CYS A 309 -14.71 -17.36 26.18
C CYS A 309 -14.24 -18.83 26.29
N ASP A 310 -13.23 -19.08 27.12
CA ASP A 310 -12.76 -20.41 27.52
C ASP A 310 -13.63 -21.08 28.62
N GLY A 311 -14.65 -20.40 29.11
CA GLY A 311 -15.53 -20.87 30.17
C GLY A 311 -14.92 -20.77 31.58
N MET A 312 -13.77 -20.10 31.74
CA MET A 312 -13.15 -19.84 33.04
C MET A 312 -13.55 -18.47 33.58
N THR A 313 -13.67 -18.39 34.91
CA THR A 313 -13.87 -17.10 35.59
C THR A 313 -12.53 -16.45 35.86
N TYR A 314 -12.41 -15.19 35.48
CA TYR A 314 -11.25 -14.34 35.74
C TYR A 314 -11.58 -13.30 36.80
N GLU A 315 -10.59 -12.89 37.58
CA GLU A 315 -10.79 -11.91 38.67
C GLU A 315 -11.22 -10.55 38.16
N ASN A 316 -10.73 -10.16 36.97
CA ASN A 316 -11.12 -8.96 36.26
C ASN A 316 -10.85 -9.08 34.73
N PRO A 317 -11.35 -8.15 33.91
CA PRO A 317 -11.14 -8.17 32.45
C PRO A 317 -9.66 -8.11 32.05
N CYS A 318 -8.84 -7.41 32.83
CA CYS A 318 -7.40 -7.33 32.57
C CYS A 318 -6.75 -8.71 32.71
N GLU A 319 -7.08 -9.46 33.76
CA GLU A 319 -6.57 -10.81 33.97
C GLU A 319 -6.98 -11.75 32.83
N ALA A 320 -8.19 -11.62 32.28
CA ALA A 320 -8.61 -12.36 31.10
C ALA A 320 -7.76 -11.98 29.86
N SER A 321 -7.60 -10.68 29.60
CA SER A 321 -6.76 -10.15 28.51
C SER A 321 -5.30 -10.61 28.63
N SER A 322 -4.71 -10.64 29.84
CA SER A 322 -3.33 -11.08 30.06
C SER A 322 -3.09 -12.53 29.65
N ARG A 323 -4.15 -13.35 29.62
CA ARG A 323 -4.12 -14.75 29.16
C ARG A 323 -4.62 -14.92 27.73
N GLY A 324 -4.94 -13.82 27.05
CA GLY A 324 -5.45 -13.81 25.68
C GLY A 324 -6.87 -14.35 25.56
N VAL A 325 -7.69 -14.13 26.58
CA VAL A 325 -9.07 -14.62 26.62
C VAL A 325 -10.04 -13.44 26.56
N ALA A 326 -10.87 -13.42 25.52
CA ALA A 326 -11.97 -12.47 25.40
C ALA A 326 -13.05 -12.71 26.45
N VAL A 327 -13.74 -11.63 26.84
CA VAL A 327 -14.81 -11.69 27.82
C VAL A 327 -16.11 -12.08 27.14
N LYS A 328 -16.69 -13.21 27.57
CA LYS A 328 -18.00 -13.67 27.12
C LYS A 328 -19.14 -12.93 27.83
N ALA A 329 -18.98 -12.68 29.13
CA ALA A 329 -20.01 -12.06 29.94
C ALA A 329 -19.41 -11.42 31.20
N GLU A 330 -20.06 -10.38 31.71
CA GLU A 330 -19.79 -9.84 33.04
C GLU A 330 -20.18 -10.83 34.14
N GLY A 331 -19.45 -10.80 35.25
CA GLY A 331 -19.64 -11.70 36.37
C GLY A 331 -18.97 -13.07 36.19
N ILE A 332 -19.10 -13.94 37.19
CA ILE A 332 -18.52 -15.28 37.14
C ILE A 332 -19.21 -16.15 36.09
N CYS A 333 -18.49 -17.15 35.57
CA CYS A 333 -19.12 -18.14 34.68
C CYS A 333 -20.22 -18.92 35.40
N PRO A 334 -21.30 -19.30 34.69
CA PRO A 334 -22.33 -20.15 35.26
C PRO A 334 -21.71 -21.48 35.68
N VAL A 335 -22.05 -21.94 36.90
CA VAL A 335 -21.69 -23.29 37.34
C VAL A 335 -22.40 -24.28 36.42
N VAL A 336 -21.63 -24.94 35.56
CA VAL A 336 -22.17 -26.05 34.77
C VAL A 336 -22.58 -27.15 35.74
N GLY A 337 -23.88 -27.25 36.00
CA GLY A 337 -24.43 -28.35 36.80
C GLY A 337 -23.99 -29.65 36.16
N SER A 338 -23.22 -30.46 36.91
CA SER A 338 -22.88 -31.82 36.49
C SER A 338 -24.20 -32.60 36.26
N PRO A 339 -24.30 -33.39 35.19
CA PRO A 339 -25.51 -34.16 34.88
C PRO A 339 -25.87 -35.16 35.99
#